data_AF-A0A5N5FPL0-F1
#
_entry.id   AF-A0A5N5FPL0-F1
#
_cell.length_a   1.000
_cell.length_b   1.000
_cell.length_c   1.000
_cell.angle_alpha   90.00
_cell.angle_beta   90.00
_cell.angle_gamma   90.00
#
_symmetry.space_group_name_H-M   'P 1'
#
loop_
_entity.id
_entity.type
_entity.pdbx_description
1 polymer ?
#
loop_
_entity_poly.entity_id
_entity_poly.type
_entity_poly.pdbx_seq_one_letter_code
_entity_poly.pdbx_strand_id
1 'polypeptide(L)'
;MALSKQRVSKSPAAAPWEYDVFISFRGEDTRDNFTDDLYEKLVERAIKTFRDDHELERGTTISLRLLNGIEESWFAIIVLSPNYASSTWCLDELSHIVECMEDRKTILPIFYHVDPSHVRKQTGIFAQAFNKHEKTFMSDTEKVQRWRTALTKVAFVKYAAKLPLTLKTLGIFLCGRDQGAWTSTLDKLKKDPEETTFKTLRVSYDVLDDMTKNVFLDVACFHKGNDKDRVIEILDCCDFSGRIGIDVLIEKSLLYVSGKNLEMHDLVQEMTWKIVRRKSKEPGRRSWLWLREDIFHVLKNNMVRNYAEISSLDIQHYNSKTI
;
A
#
# COMPACT_ATOMS: atom_id res chain seq x y z
N MET A 1 28.35 17.23 54.09
CA MET A 1 27.85 15.87 53.73
C MET A 1 26.48 16.03 53.08
N ALA A 2 26.40 15.96 51.76
CA ALA A 2 25.14 15.93 51.03
C ALA A 2 24.96 14.50 50.47
N LEU A 3 23.94 13.80 50.94
CA LEU A 3 23.60 12.45 50.50
C LEU A 3 23.00 12.52 49.08
N SER A 4 23.72 11.96 48.12
CA SER A 4 23.23 11.73 46.76
C SER A 4 22.10 10.70 46.77
N LYS A 5 20.87 11.10 46.45
CA LYS A 5 19.78 10.18 46.16
C LYS A 5 20.05 9.52 44.81
N GLN A 6 20.47 8.26 44.82
CA GLN A 6 20.49 7.43 43.61
C GLN A 6 19.06 7.28 43.08
N ARG A 7 18.88 7.66 41.81
CA ARG A 7 17.65 7.46 41.06
C ARG A 7 17.59 5.99 40.66
N VAL A 8 16.76 5.22 41.36
CA VAL A 8 16.44 3.84 40.95
C VAL A 8 15.81 3.90 39.56
N SER A 9 16.49 3.34 38.57
CA SER A 9 15.95 3.14 37.23
C SER A 9 14.82 2.13 37.33
N LYS A 10 13.58 2.60 37.16
CA LYS A 10 12.44 1.70 36.92
C LYS A 10 12.72 0.93 35.63
N SER A 11 12.78 -0.39 35.72
CA SER A 11 12.67 -1.27 34.55
C SER A 11 11.43 -0.89 33.74
N PRO A 12 11.44 -0.98 32.40
CA PRO A 12 10.23 -0.77 31.63
C PRO A 12 9.19 -1.78 32.13
N ALA A 13 7.96 -1.32 32.36
CA ALA A 13 6.85 -2.24 32.57
C ALA A 13 6.83 -3.22 31.39
N ALA A 14 6.70 -4.53 31.66
CA ALA A 14 6.54 -5.52 30.60
C ALA A 14 5.41 -5.06 29.67
N ALA A 15 5.65 -5.11 28.35
CA ALA A 15 4.61 -4.84 27.39
C ALA A 15 3.42 -5.77 27.70
N PRO A 16 2.17 -5.27 27.72
CA PRO A 16 1.01 -6.10 28.07
C PRO A 16 0.67 -7.15 26.99
N TRP A 17 1.49 -7.25 25.93
CA TRP A 17 1.29 -8.08 24.75
C TRP A 17 2.49 -9.03 24.63
N GLU A 18 2.22 -10.30 24.29
CA GLU A 18 3.28 -11.29 24.05
C GLU A 18 3.99 -11.02 22.71
N TYR A 19 3.23 -10.55 21.72
CA TYR A 19 3.71 -10.24 20.36
C TYR A 19 3.50 -8.77 20.02
N ASP A 20 4.44 -8.22 19.23
CA ASP A 20 4.32 -6.88 18.67
C ASP A 20 3.39 -6.89 17.44
N VAL A 21 3.49 -7.93 16.60
CA VAL A 21 2.79 -8.01 15.31
C VAL A 21 2.17 -9.39 15.11
N PHE A 22 0.91 -9.43 14.69
CA PHE A 22 0.25 -10.59 14.09
C PHE A 22 0.25 -10.43 12.56
N ILE A 23 0.67 -11.45 11.81
CA ILE A 23 0.55 -11.46 10.34
C ILE A 23 -0.53 -12.46 9.93
N SER A 24 -1.64 -11.96 9.35
CA SER A 24 -2.66 -12.80 8.69
C SER A 24 -2.45 -12.77 7.19
N PHE A 25 -2.47 -13.94 6.56
CA PHE A 25 -2.20 -14.09 5.12
C PHE A 25 -2.81 -15.36 4.56
N ARG A 26 -2.90 -15.43 3.23
CA ARG A 26 -3.20 -16.69 2.54
C ARG A 26 -1.90 -17.44 2.27
N GLY A 27 -1.68 -18.55 2.96
CA GLY A 27 -0.50 -19.40 2.81
C GLY A 27 -0.20 -19.77 1.35
N GLU A 28 -1.22 -20.28 0.65
CA GLU A 28 -1.13 -20.67 -0.77
C GLU A 28 -0.63 -19.56 -1.70
N ASP A 29 -0.89 -18.29 -1.37
CA ASP A 29 -0.50 -17.17 -2.23
C ASP A 29 0.88 -16.60 -1.88
N THR A 30 1.22 -16.56 -0.58
CA THR A 30 2.27 -15.67 -0.09
C THR A 30 3.27 -16.28 0.89
N ARG A 31 3.06 -17.53 1.35
CA ARG A 31 3.89 -18.13 2.41
C ARG A 31 5.36 -18.08 2.05
N ASP A 32 5.77 -18.72 0.95
CA ASP A 32 7.18 -18.93 0.60
C ASP A 32 7.75 -17.78 -0.27
N ASN A 33 7.16 -16.59 -0.16
CA ASN A 33 7.60 -15.41 -0.89
C ASN A 33 7.51 -14.14 -0.02
N PHE A 34 6.62 -13.20 -0.37
CA PHE A 34 6.43 -11.92 0.28
C PHE A 34 6.22 -12.03 1.80
N THR A 35 5.45 -13.02 2.28
CA THR A 35 5.18 -13.13 3.71
C THR A 35 6.37 -13.69 4.49
N ASP A 36 7.15 -14.61 3.90
CA ASP A 36 8.42 -15.08 4.51
C ASP A 36 9.42 -13.93 4.63
N ASP A 37 9.64 -13.21 3.53
CA ASP A 37 10.52 -12.04 3.50
C ASP A 37 10.10 -10.98 4.53
N LEU A 38 8.79 -10.69 4.62
CA LEU A 38 8.24 -9.75 5.60
C LEU A 38 8.50 -10.23 7.03
N TYR A 39 8.25 -11.50 7.32
CA TYR A 39 8.47 -12.09 8.63
C TYR A 39 9.94 -12.03 9.05
N GLU A 40 10.85 -12.46 8.17
CA GLU A 40 12.29 -12.42 8.42
C GLU A 40 12.76 -11.00 8.72
N LYS A 41 12.29 -10.00 7.95
CA LYS A 41 12.66 -8.58 8.14
C LYS A 41 12.13 -8.00 9.44
N LEU A 42 10.98 -8.46 9.93
CA LEU A 42 10.46 -8.06 11.25
C LEU A 42 11.31 -8.69 12.37
N VAL A 43 11.64 -9.98 12.25
CA VAL A 43 12.48 -10.71 13.22
C VAL A 43 13.90 -10.13 13.28
N GLU A 44 14.52 -9.82 12.14
CA GLU A 44 15.82 -9.14 12.05
C GLU A 44 15.86 -7.82 12.83
N ARG A 45 14.71 -7.15 12.96
CA ARG A 45 14.55 -5.89 13.70
C ARG A 45 14.13 -6.09 15.16
N ALA A 46 14.19 -7.33 15.65
CA ALA A 46 13.75 -7.73 16.99
C ALA A 46 12.26 -7.41 17.27
N ILE A 47 11.42 -7.41 16.24
CA ILE A 47 9.96 -7.25 16.37
C ILE A 47 9.36 -8.65 16.57
N LYS A 48 8.79 -8.89 17.75
CA LYS A 48 8.16 -10.18 18.09
C LYS A 48 6.92 -10.37 17.24
N THR A 49 6.98 -11.34 16.32
CA THR A 49 5.95 -11.51 15.30
C THR A 49 5.31 -12.88 15.39
N PHE A 50 4.00 -12.92 15.54
CA PHE A 50 3.18 -14.12 15.36
C PHE A 50 2.85 -14.27 13.87
N ARG A 51 3.34 -15.34 13.24
CA ARG A 51 3.04 -15.68 11.85
C ARG A 51 2.04 -16.82 11.82
N ASP A 52 0.88 -16.53 11.25
CA ASP A 52 -0.21 -17.48 11.12
C ASP A 52 0.07 -18.52 10.01
N ASP A 53 0.55 -19.70 10.39
CA ASP A 53 0.92 -20.76 9.45
C ASP A 53 -0.07 -21.94 9.46
N HIS A 54 -1.24 -21.74 8.86
CA HIS A 54 -2.34 -22.72 8.78
C HIS A 54 -2.02 -24.06 8.09
N GLU A 55 -0.86 -24.26 7.47
CA GLU A 55 -0.57 -25.56 6.83
C GLU A 55 -0.17 -26.66 7.80
N LEU A 56 0.17 -26.30 9.04
CA LEU A 56 0.61 -27.25 10.05
C LEU A 56 -0.53 -27.88 10.86
N GLU A 57 -1.71 -27.27 10.91
CA GLU A 57 -2.86 -27.74 11.71
C GLU A 57 -4.02 -28.19 10.80
N ARG A 58 -3.90 -29.39 10.20
CA ARG A 58 -5.00 -30.02 9.47
C ARG A 58 -6.11 -30.46 10.44
N GLY A 59 -7.15 -29.64 10.58
CA GLY A 59 -8.48 -30.05 11.03
C GLY A 59 -8.98 -29.40 12.32
N THR A 60 -10.27 -29.02 12.29
CA THR A 60 -11.12 -28.38 13.33
C THR A 60 -11.02 -26.86 13.47
N THR A 61 -12.00 -26.27 14.18
CA THR A 61 -12.22 -24.84 14.49
C THR A 61 -10.93 -24.05 14.68
N ILE A 62 -10.92 -22.73 14.39
CA ILE A 62 -9.79 -21.83 14.67
C ILE A 62 -9.12 -22.24 15.98
N SER A 63 -7.85 -22.64 15.88
CA SER A 63 -7.07 -23.09 17.03
C SER A 63 -7.11 -22.01 18.11
N LEU A 64 -7.33 -22.39 19.37
CA LEU A 64 -7.26 -21.44 20.51
C LEU A 64 -5.95 -20.64 20.50
N ARG A 65 -4.89 -21.24 19.94
CA ARG A 65 -3.60 -20.59 19.73
C ARG A 65 -3.66 -19.39 18.78
N LEU A 66 -4.51 -19.42 17.76
CA LEU A 66 -4.68 -18.33 16.79
C LEU A 66 -5.46 -17.17 17.38
N LEU A 67 -6.54 -17.46 18.13
CA LEU A 67 -7.29 -16.44 18.86
C LEU A 67 -6.40 -15.75 19.90
N ASN A 68 -5.66 -16.53 20.69
CA ASN A 68 -4.69 -15.97 21.63
C ASN A 68 -3.60 -15.16 20.92
N GLY A 69 -3.09 -15.63 19.77
CA GLY A 69 -2.11 -14.89 18.99
C GLY A 69 -2.62 -13.49 18.57
N ILE A 70 -3.90 -13.37 18.19
CA ILE A 70 -4.54 -12.09 17.85
C ILE A 70 -4.69 -11.22 19.11
N GLU A 71 -5.25 -11.76 20.19
CA GLU A 71 -5.49 -11.01 21.43
C GLU A 71 -4.19 -10.56 22.12
N GLU A 72 -3.13 -11.36 22.04
CA GLU A 72 -1.81 -11.10 22.62
C GLU A 72 -0.88 -10.31 21.68
N SER A 73 -1.37 -9.88 20.52
CA SER A 73 -0.62 -9.02 19.59
C SER A 73 -1.04 -7.56 19.70
N TRP A 74 -0.07 -6.64 19.67
CA TRP A 74 -0.34 -5.20 19.64
C TRP A 74 -0.83 -4.68 18.29
N PHE A 75 -0.29 -5.23 17.19
CA PHE A 75 -0.52 -4.74 15.84
C PHE A 75 -0.87 -5.90 14.91
N ALA A 76 -1.66 -5.67 13.86
CA ALA A 76 -1.93 -6.68 12.83
C ALA A 76 -1.54 -6.18 11.44
N ILE A 77 -0.82 -7.02 10.70
CA ILE A 77 -0.58 -6.86 9.27
C ILE A 77 -1.43 -7.90 8.54
N ILE A 78 -2.27 -7.44 7.61
CA ILE A 78 -3.17 -8.31 6.85
C ILE A 78 -2.71 -8.28 5.39
N VAL A 79 -2.17 -9.39 4.91
CA VAL A 79 -1.72 -9.55 3.52
C VAL A 79 -2.89 -10.03 2.68
N LEU A 80 -3.65 -9.09 2.13
CA LEU A 80 -4.80 -9.33 1.27
C LEU A 80 -4.30 -9.70 -0.13
N SER A 81 -4.39 -10.99 -0.46
CA SER A 81 -3.94 -11.60 -1.73
C SER A 81 -5.14 -12.10 -2.56
N PRO A 82 -4.93 -12.53 -3.83
CA PRO A 82 -6.01 -12.91 -4.72
C PRO A 82 -6.98 -13.97 -4.17
N ASN A 83 -6.45 -14.99 -3.47
CA ASN A 83 -7.25 -16.09 -2.93
C ASN A 83 -7.55 -15.94 -1.43
N TYR A 84 -7.24 -14.79 -0.81
CA TYR A 84 -7.48 -14.57 0.62
C TYR A 84 -8.92 -14.86 1.04
N ALA A 85 -9.89 -14.27 0.34
CA ALA A 85 -11.31 -14.45 0.66
C ALA A 85 -11.86 -15.85 0.33
N SER A 86 -11.09 -16.71 -0.34
CA SER A 86 -11.51 -18.10 -0.59
C SER A 86 -11.39 -18.97 0.67
N SER A 87 -10.57 -18.56 1.63
CA SER A 87 -10.30 -19.26 2.89
C SER A 87 -11.26 -18.79 3.98
N THR A 88 -12.07 -19.69 4.52
CA THR A 88 -12.94 -19.36 5.68
C THR A 88 -12.12 -19.00 6.91
N TRP A 89 -10.93 -19.58 7.05
CA TRP A 89 -10.01 -19.31 8.15
C TRP A 89 -9.48 -17.87 8.10
N CYS A 90 -8.93 -17.44 6.95
CA CYS A 90 -8.45 -16.08 6.79
C CYS A 90 -9.55 -15.03 6.99
N LEU A 91 -10.82 -15.38 6.68
CA LEU A 91 -11.98 -14.53 6.90
C LEU A 91 -12.43 -14.49 8.36
N ASP A 92 -12.44 -15.63 9.05
CA ASP A 92 -12.75 -15.68 10.48
C ASP A 92 -11.70 -14.94 11.31
N GLU A 93 -10.42 -15.11 11.00
CA GLU A 93 -9.32 -14.34 11.61
C GLU A 93 -9.46 -12.85 11.37
N LEU A 94 -9.72 -12.45 10.13
CA LEU A 94 -9.92 -11.05 9.78
C LEU A 94 -11.06 -10.43 10.59
N SER A 95 -12.16 -11.15 10.75
CA SER A 95 -13.27 -10.69 11.59
C SER A 95 -12.85 -10.53 13.05
N HIS A 96 -12.10 -11.48 13.60
CA HIS A 96 -11.62 -11.40 14.98
C HIS A 96 -10.59 -10.28 15.18
N ILE A 97 -9.66 -10.09 14.24
CA ILE A 97 -8.72 -8.96 14.22
C ILE A 97 -9.48 -7.63 14.23
N VAL A 98 -10.51 -7.48 13.40
CA VAL A 98 -11.32 -6.25 13.38
C VAL A 98 -12.01 -6.04 14.73
N GLU A 99 -12.59 -7.08 15.32
CA GLU A 99 -13.23 -7.02 16.64
C GLU A 99 -12.25 -6.59 17.75
N CYS A 100 -11.03 -7.14 17.76
CA CYS A 100 -10.04 -6.86 18.81
C CYS A 100 -9.27 -5.55 18.60
N MET A 101 -9.07 -5.13 17.35
CA MET A 101 -8.02 -4.17 17.00
C MET A 101 -8.50 -2.90 16.29
N GLU A 102 -9.75 -2.82 15.86
CA GLU A 102 -10.26 -1.66 15.11
C GLU A 102 -10.22 -0.37 15.94
N ASP A 103 -10.69 -0.42 17.19
CA ASP A 103 -10.79 0.76 18.08
C ASP A 103 -9.42 1.36 18.40
N ARG A 104 -8.37 0.51 18.48
CA ARG A 104 -6.99 0.94 18.71
C ARG A 104 -6.27 1.42 17.45
N LYS A 105 -6.86 1.24 16.25
CA LYS A 105 -6.31 1.64 14.95
C LYS A 105 -4.94 1.03 14.62
N THR A 106 -4.71 -0.23 15.01
CA THR A 106 -3.43 -0.93 14.84
C THR A 106 -3.49 -2.01 13.76
N ILE A 107 -4.29 -1.78 12.71
CA ILE A 107 -4.48 -2.72 11.60
C ILE A 107 -3.88 -2.12 10.33
N LEU A 108 -2.95 -2.85 9.69
CA LEU A 108 -2.33 -2.48 8.43
C LEU A 108 -2.68 -3.48 7.32
N PRO A 109 -3.55 -3.11 6.37
CA PRO A 109 -3.75 -3.88 5.16
C PRO A 109 -2.63 -3.69 4.14
N ILE A 110 -2.05 -4.80 3.69
CA ILE A 110 -1.19 -4.88 2.52
C ILE A 110 -2.00 -5.50 1.39
N PHE A 111 -2.12 -4.80 0.26
CA PHE A 111 -2.82 -5.30 -0.93
C PHE A 111 -1.81 -5.93 -1.87
N TYR A 112 -1.67 -7.25 -1.80
CA TYR A 112 -0.71 -8.03 -2.57
C TYR A 112 -1.34 -8.51 -3.89
N HIS A 113 -0.93 -7.93 -5.02
CA HIS A 113 -1.47 -8.22 -6.35
C HIS A 113 -3.01 -8.16 -6.48
N VAL A 114 -3.67 -7.37 -5.62
CA VAL A 114 -5.12 -7.14 -5.67
C VAL A 114 -5.41 -5.64 -5.68
N ASP A 115 -6.51 -5.27 -6.34
CA ASP A 115 -7.02 -3.90 -6.31
C ASP A 115 -7.79 -3.66 -4.99
N PRO A 116 -7.47 -2.62 -4.19
CA PRO A 116 -8.19 -2.28 -2.98
C PRO A 116 -9.71 -2.13 -3.19
N SER A 117 -10.15 -1.65 -4.35
CA SER A 117 -11.59 -1.56 -4.68
C SER A 117 -12.24 -2.92 -4.77
N HIS A 118 -11.55 -3.92 -5.33
CA HIS A 118 -12.08 -5.28 -5.42
C HIS A 118 -12.22 -5.92 -4.05
N VAL A 119 -11.30 -5.64 -3.14
CA VAL A 119 -11.41 -6.07 -1.73
C VAL A 119 -12.57 -5.34 -1.04
N ARG A 120 -12.62 -4.01 -1.13
CA ARG A 120 -13.60 -3.17 -0.43
C ARG A 120 -15.02 -3.33 -0.92
N LYS A 121 -15.22 -3.50 -2.23
CA LYS A 121 -16.54 -3.67 -2.87
C LYS A 121 -16.88 -5.15 -3.07
N GLN A 122 -15.97 -6.06 -2.68
CA GLN A 122 -16.05 -7.50 -2.89
C GLN A 122 -16.46 -7.87 -4.33
N THR A 123 -15.74 -7.33 -5.33
CA THR A 123 -15.97 -7.59 -6.76
C THR A 123 -14.90 -8.52 -7.35
N GLY A 124 -15.09 -8.97 -8.60
CA GLY A 124 -14.14 -9.86 -9.28
C GLY A 124 -13.96 -11.19 -8.56
N ILE A 125 -12.70 -11.56 -8.28
CA ILE A 125 -12.36 -12.81 -7.57
C ILE A 125 -12.93 -12.86 -6.14
N PHE A 126 -13.05 -11.72 -5.46
CA PHE A 126 -13.65 -11.64 -4.13
C PHE A 126 -15.16 -11.92 -4.20
N ALA A 127 -15.87 -11.41 -5.23
CA ALA A 127 -17.28 -11.74 -5.45
C ALA A 127 -17.47 -13.25 -5.66
N GLN A 128 -16.61 -13.89 -6.44
CA GLN A 128 -16.68 -15.34 -6.68
C GLN A 128 -16.51 -16.14 -5.38
N ALA A 129 -15.54 -15.75 -4.54
CA ALA A 129 -15.32 -16.38 -3.25
C ALA A 129 -16.54 -16.23 -2.32
N PHE A 130 -17.12 -15.03 -2.21
CA PHE A 130 -18.31 -14.82 -1.39
C PHE A 130 -19.54 -15.55 -1.91
N ASN A 131 -19.77 -15.59 -3.23
CA ASN A 131 -20.87 -16.36 -3.80
C ASN A 131 -20.78 -17.85 -3.47
N LYS A 132 -19.55 -18.39 -3.34
CA LYS A 132 -19.33 -19.77 -2.89
C LYS A 132 -19.68 -19.91 -1.41
N HIS A 133 -19.18 -19.02 -0.56
CA HIS A 133 -19.46 -19.04 0.87
C HIS A 133 -20.94 -18.87 1.20
N GLU A 134 -21.67 -18.00 0.50
CA GLU A 134 -23.12 -17.83 0.67
C GLU A 134 -23.89 -19.12 0.38
N LYS A 135 -23.44 -19.92 -0.60
CA LYS A 135 -24.02 -21.24 -0.88
C LYS A 135 -23.62 -22.29 0.15
N THR A 136 -22.42 -22.22 0.70
CA THR A 136 -21.94 -23.18 1.70
C THR A 136 -22.54 -22.92 3.09
N PHE A 137 -22.71 -21.65 3.46
CA PHE A 137 -23.19 -21.20 4.76
C PHE A 137 -24.60 -20.59 4.69
N MET A 138 -25.49 -21.20 3.89
CA MET A 138 -26.87 -20.71 3.70
C MET A 138 -27.65 -20.54 5.01
N SER A 139 -27.34 -21.35 6.03
CA SER A 139 -27.96 -21.27 7.36
C SER A 139 -27.29 -20.27 8.31
N ASP A 140 -26.11 -19.76 7.96
CA ASP A 140 -25.31 -18.82 8.77
C ASP A 140 -24.93 -17.59 7.94
N THR A 141 -25.97 -16.88 7.50
CA THR A 141 -25.82 -15.65 6.71
C THR A 141 -25.15 -14.54 7.51
N GLU A 142 -25.31 -14.54 8.83
CA GLU A 142 -24.66 -13.58 9.74
C GLU A 142 -23.14 -13.70 9.70
N LYS A 143 -22.60 -14.93 9.69
CA LYS A 143 -21.16 -15.17 9.55
C LYS A 143 -20.61 -14.61 8.25
N VAL A 144 -21.26 -14.88 7.12
CA VAL A 144 -20.83 -14.35 5.82
C VAL A 144 -20.90 -12.81 5.79
N GLN A 145 -21.93 -12.23 6.40
CA GLN A 145 -22.06 -10.77 6.49
C GLN A 145 -20.99 -10.14 7.39
N ARG A 146 -20.58 -10.82 8.46
CA ARG A 146 -19.46 -10.41 9.32
C ARG A 146 -18.15 -10.35 8.54
N TRP A 147 -17.87 -11.37 7.73
CA TRP A 147 -16.70 -11.39 6.85
C TRP A 147 -16.70 -10.25 5.81
N ARG A 148 -17.85 -10.00 5.17
CA ARG A 148 -18.00 -8.88 4.21
C ARG A 148 -17.73 -7.54 4.89
N THR A 149 -18.27 -7.35 6.09
CA THR A 149 -18.08 -6.14 6.89
C THR A 149 -16.61 -5.95 7.26
N ALA A 150 -15.93 -7.00 7.73
CA ALA A 150 -14.53 -6.94 8.12
C ALA A 150 -13.60 -6.56 6.96
N LEU A 151 -13.75 -7.18 5.79
CA LEU A 151 -12.99 -6.80 4.58
C LEU A 151 -13.26 -5.35 4.17
N THR A 152 -14.52 -4.92 4.21
CA THR A 152 -14.88 -3.55 3.86
C THR A 152 -14.22 -2.54 4.79
N LYS A 153 -14.26 -2.78 6.11
CA LYS A 153 -13.64 -1.93 7.13
C LYS A 153 -12.13 -1.83 6.94
N VAL A 154 -11.44 -2.96 6.86
CA VAL A 154 -9.97 -2.99 6.71
C VAL A 154 -9.54 -2.34 5.40
N ALA A 155 -10.23 -2.60 4.29
CA ALA A 155 -9.91 -1.93 3.03
C ALA A 155 -10.22 -0.43 3.07
N PHE A 156 -11.18 0.01 3.89
CA PHE A 156 -11.48 1.41 4.12
C PHE A 156 -10.44 2.12 4.97
N VAL A 157 -9.78 1.48 5.94
CA VAL A 157 -8.72 2.11 6.77
C VAL A 157 -7.62 2.74 5.91
N LYS A 158 -7.13 2.00 4.90
CA LYS A 158 -6.15 2.53 3.93
C LYS A 158 -6.74 3.60 3.02
N TYR A 159 -8.04 3.58 2.74
CA TYR A 159 -8.72 4.67 2.03
C TYR A 159 -8.90 5.93 2.91
N ALA A 160 -9.21 5.79 4.20
CA ALA A 160 -9.38 6.90 5.11
C ALA A 160 -8.06 7.63 5.38
N ALA A 161 -6.94 6.89 5.46
CA ALA A 161 -5.59 7.46 5.51
C ALA A 161 -5.27 8.34 4.28
N LYS A 162 -5.97 8.13 3.16
CA LYS A 162 -5.84 8.89 1.91
C LYS A 162 -6.71 10.17 1.88
N LEU A 163 -7.63 10.36 2.83
CA LEU A 163 -8.59 11.47 2.82
C LEU A 163 -7.99 12.86 3.07
N PRO A 164 -7.01 13.10 3.97
CA PRO A 164 -6.50 14.45 4.24
C PRO A 164 -5.93 15.13 2.99
N LEU A 165 -5.15 14.40 2.19
CA LEU A 165 -4.61 14.91 0.93
C LEU A 165 -5.70 15.04 -0.15
N THR A 166 -6.63 14.09 -0.20
CA THR A 166 -7.77 14.16 -1.13
C THR A 166 -8.61 15.42 -0.85
N LEU A 167 -8.87 15.73 0.42
CA LEU A 167 -9.59 16.93 0.86
C LEU A 167 -8.80 18.21 0.57
N LYS A 168 -7.48 18.21 0.80
CA LYS A 168 -6.61 19.34 0.42
C LYS A 168 -6.67 19.60 -1.09
N THR A 169 -6.58 18.54 -1.90
CA THR A 169 -6.61 18.65 -3.37
C THR A 169 -7.99 19.07 -3.87
N LEU A 170 -9.07 18.53 -3.30
CA LEU A 170 -10.44 18.96 -3.59
C LEU A 170 -10.67 20.42 -3.22
N GLY A 171 -10.11 20.87 -2.09
CA GLY A 171 -10.14 22.28 -1.69
C GLY A 171 -9.50 23.19 -2.74
N ILE A 172 -8.33 22.81 -3.26
CA ILE A 172 -7.67 23.54 -4.37
C ILE A 172 -8.52 23.50 -5.65
N PHE A 173 -9.03 22.32 -6.03
CA PHE A 173 -9.79 22.12 -7.26
C PHE A 173 -11.14 22.85 -7.30
N LEU A 174 -11.82 22.95 -6.14
CA LEU A 174 -13.14 23.58 -5.99
C LEU A 174 -13.06 25.05 -5.57
N CYS A 175 -11.87 25.56 -5.23
CA CYS A 175 -11.67 26.97 -4.90
C CYS A 175 -12.11 27.85 -6.08
N GLY A 176 -12.99 28.82 -5.81
CA GLY A 176 -13.55 29.72 -6.83
C GLY A 176 -14.70 29.16 -7.67
N ARG A 177 -15.16 27.91 -7.43
CA ARG A 177 -16.34 27.32 -8.09
C ARG A 177 -17.63 27.51 -7.28
N ASP A 178 -18.78 27.43 -7.96
CA ASP A 178 -20.11 27.57 -7.35
C ASP A 178 -20.57 26.35 -6.53
N GLN A 179 -21.63 26.53 -5.73
CA GLN A 179 -22.22 25.50 -4.87
C GLN A 179 -22.67 24.24 -5.63
N GLY A 180 -23.08 24.38 -6.90
CA GLY A 180 -23.48 23.25 -7.73
C GLY A 180 -22.29 22.34 -8.06
N ALA A 181 -21.14 22.93 -8.41
CA ALA A 181 -19.89 22.21 -8.65
C ALA A 181 -19.39 21.49 -7.39
N TRP A 182 -19.50 22.13 -6.23
CA TRP A 182 -19.18 21.51 -4.93
C TRP A 182 -20.06 20.28 -4.66
N THR A 183 -21.38 20.43 -4.79
CA THR A 183 -22.35 19.36 -4.51
C THR A 183 -22.17 18.18 -5.46
N SER A 184 -22.04 18.45 -6.77
CA SER A 184 -21.81 17.40 -7.78
C SER A 184 -20.51 16.63 -7.58
N THR A 185 -19.45 17.31 -7.16
CA THR A 185 -18.13 16.67 -6.91
C THR A 185 -18.17 15.81 -5.65
N LEU A 186 -18.84 16.28 -4.60
CA LEU A 186 -19.01 15.52 -3.36
C LEU A 186 -19.86 14.27 -3.58
N ASP A 187 -20.92 14.34 -4.38
CA ASP A 187 -21.76 13.19 -4.72
C ASP A 187 -21.00 12.14 -5.53
N LYS A 188 -20.14 12.57 -6.46
CA LYS A 188 -19.23 11.66 -7.20
C LYS A 188 -18.22 11.00 -6.28
N LEU A 189 -17.64 11.74 -5.33
CA LEU A 189 -16.69 11.20 -4.36
C LEU A 189 -17.33 10.12 -3.47
N LYS A 190 -18.58 10.33 -3.04
CA LYS A 190 -19.33 9.32 -2.26
C LYS A 190 -19.60 8.06 -3.07
N LYS A 191 -19.99 8.22 -4.35
CA LYS A 191 -20.38 7.10 -5.22
C LYS A 191 -19.18 6.27 -5.71
N ASP A 192 -18.11 6.93 -6.13
CA ASP A 192 -16.89 6.26 -6.56
C ASP A 192 -15.65 6.98 -6.06
N PRO A 193 -15.29 6.75 -4.78
CA PRO A 193 -14.23 7.49 -4.13
C PRO A 193 -12.86 7.31 -4.78
N GLU A 194 -12.55 6.13 -5.32
CA GLU A 194 -11.22 5.86 -5.89
C GLU A 194 -11.03 6.50 -7.26
N GLU A 195 -11.98 6.37 -8.17
CA GLU A 195 -11.88 7.01 -9.49
C GLU A 195 -12.01 8.53 -9.37
N THR A 196 -12.83 9.04 -8.43
CA THR A 196 -12.95 10.48 -8.19
C THR A 196 -11.67 11.04 -7.58
N THR A 197 -11.07 10.36 -6.60
CA THR A 197 -9.77 10.75 -6.02
C THR A 197 -8.69 10.76 -7.11
N PHE A 198 -8.62 9.70 -7.91
CA PHE A 198 -7.69 9.62 -9.04
C PHE A 198 -7.88 10.78 -10.03
N LYS A 199 -9.12 11.05 -10.47
CA LYS A 199 -9.41 12.13 -11.41
C LYS A 199 -9.07 13.50 -10.83
N THR A 200 -9.34 13.72 -9.54
CA THR A 200 -9.06 15.00 -8.87
C THR A 200 -7.57 15.25 -8.76
N LEU A 201 -6.80 14.25 -8.28
CA LEU A 201 -5.33 14.34 -8.22
C LEU A 201 -4.73 14.50 -9.62
N ARG A 202 -5.30 13.84 -10.62
CA ARG A 202 -4.79 13.91 -11.99
C ARG A 202 -4.85 15.32 -12.58
N VAL A 203 -5.79 16.17 -12.17
CA VAL A 203 -5.87 17.54 -12.68
C VAL A 203 -4.57 18.31 -12.43
N SER A 204 -3.92 18.13 -11.27
CA SER A 204 -2.65 18.81 -10.99
C SER A 204 -1.48 18.25 -11.81
N TYR A 205 -1.56 17.00 -12.25
CA TYR A 205 -0.62 16.41 -13.20
C TYR A 205 -0.85 16.86 -14.64
N ASP A 206 -2.10 16.91 -15.10
CA ASP A 206 -2.42 17.21 -16.50
C ASP A 206 -1.98 18.63 -16.91
N VAL A 207 -1.96 19.58 -15.97
CA VAL A 207 -1.51 20.97 -16.16
C VAL A 207 0.02 21.17 -16.16
N LEU A 208 0.81 20.12 -15.88
CA LEU A 208 2.27 20.18 -15.97
C LEU A 208 2.74 20.20 -17.43
N ASP A 209 3.86 20.84 -17.71
CA ASP A 209 4.55 20.67 -19.01
C ASP A 209 5.19 19.28 -19.12
N ASP A 210 5.60 18.89 -20.34
CA ASP A 210 6.09 17.54 -20.61
C ASP A 210 7.39 17.21 -19.87
N MET A 211 8.27 18.19 -19.67
CA MET A 211 9.52 18.01 -18.92
C MET A 211 9.22 17.73 -17.44
N THR A 212 8.37 18.54 -16.82
CA THR A 212 7.98 18.39 -15.41
C THR A 212 7.18 17.11 -15.20
N LYS A 213 6.36 16.69 -16.17
CA LYS A 213 5.71 15.37 -16.15
C LYS A 213 6.75 14.25 -16.11
N ASN A 214 7.79 14.32 -16.92
CA ASN A 214 8.85 13.29 -16.93
C ASN A 214 9.60 13.25 -15.59
N VAL A 215 9.99 14.41 -15.04
CA VAL A 215 10.60 14.50 -13.70
C VAL A 215 9.68 13.88 -12.64
N PHE A 216 8.39 14.18 -12.68
CA PHE A 216 7.42 13.66 -11.73
C PHE A 216 7.26 12.14 -11.83
N LEU A 217 7.20 11.59 -13.05
CA LEU A 217 7.14 10.15 -13.28
C LEU A 217 8.41 9.46 -12.76
N ASP A 218 9.58 10.03 -13.03
CA ASP A 218 10.87 9.48 -12.64
C ASP A 218 11.02 9.46 -11.11
N VAL A 219 10.70 10.57 -10.44
CA VAL A 219 10.70 10.65 -8.97
C VAL A 219 9.73 9.66 -8.35
N ALA A 220 8.51 9.53 -8.89
CA ALA A 220 7.51 8.60 -8.39
C ALA A 220 7.93 7.13 -8.52
N CYS A 221 8.73 6.81 -9.54
CA CYS A 221 9.16 5.44 -9.82
C CYS A 221 10.43 5.07 -9.05
N PHE A 222 11.40 5.98 -8.94
CA PHE A 222 12.76 5.61 -8.53
C PHE A 222 13.33 6.44 -7.37
N HIS A 223 12.81 7.64 -7.13
CA HIS A 223 13.49 8.60 -6.25
C HIS A 223 12.71 9.07 -5.02
N LYS A 224 11.51 8.54 -4.76
CA LYS A 224 10.82 8.78 -3.48
C LYS A 224 11.68 8.35 -2.29
N GLY A 225 11.83 9.25 -1.32
CA GLY A 225 12.57 9.01 -0.07
C GLY A 225 14.08 9.21 -0.19
N ASN A 226 14.60 9.54 -1.37
CA ASN A 226 16.01 9.83 -1.58
C ASN A 226 16.33 11.31 -1.28
N ASP A 227 17.60 11.60 -1.02
CA ASP A 227 18.11 12.96 -0.77
C ASP A 227 17.82 13.91 -1.96
N LYS A 228 17.20 15.07 -1.70
CA LYS A 228 16.74 16.02 -2.74
C LYS A 228 17.89 16.47 -3.65
N ASP A 229 19.04 16.82 -3.09
CA ASP A 229 20.15 17.38 -3.86
C ASP A 229 20.74 16.30 -4.78
N ARG A 230 20.88 15.07 -4.28
CA ARG A 230 21.29 13.92 -5.10
C ARG A 230 20.31 13.64 -6.25
N VAL A 231 19.00 13.77 -6.02
CA VAL A 231 18.00 13.56 -7.07
C VAL A 231 18.07 14.65 -8.13
N ILE A 232 18.30 15.91 -7.74
CA ILE A 232 18.51 17.02 -8.69
C ILE A 232 19.72 16.73 -9.58
N GLU A 233 20.86 16.32 -8.99
CA GLU A 233 22.07 15.97 -9.74
C GLU A 233 21.82 14.86 -10.77
N ILE A 234 21.07 13.82 -10.39
CA ILE A 234 20.72 12.71 -11.29
C ILE A 234 19.83 13.19 -12.45
N LEU A 235 18.83 14.02 -12.16
CA LEU A 235 17.91 14.55 -13.17
C LEU A 235 18.61 15.51 -14.15
N ASP A 236 19.49 16.37 -13.64
CA ASP A 236 20.26 17.32 -14.45
C ASP A 236 21.24 16.59 -15.39
N CYS A 237 21.76 15.43 -15.00
CA CYS A 237 22.54 14.54 -15.89
C CYS A 237 21.73 13.97 -17.06
N CYS A 238 20.39 13.99 -16.99
CA CYS A 238 19.49 13.48 -18.01
C CYS A 238 18.82 14.59 -18.85
N ASP A 239 19.39 15.81 -18.85
CA ASP A 239 18.83 17.01 -19.51
C ASP A 239 17.41 17.38 -19.03
N PHE A 240 16.95 16.79 -17.93
CA PHE A 240 15.80 17.30 -17.22
C PHE A 240 16.29 18.48 -16.40
N SER A 241 15.68 19.66 -16.50
CA SER A 241 15.98 20.78 -15.61
C SER A 241 15.49 20.44 -14.20
N GLY A 242 16.18 19.53 -13.50
CA GLY A 242 15.73 18.79 -12.34
C GLY A 242 15.41 19.69 -11.16
N ARG A 243 16.21 20.73 -10.96
CA ARG A 243 15.94 21.76 -9.95
C ARG A 243 14.61 22.49 -10.21
N ILE A 244 14.39 22.97 -11.44
CA ILE A 244 13.17 23.69 -11.81
C ILE A 244 11.95 22.75 -11.72
N GLY A 245 12.07 21.53 -12.27
CA GLY A 245 11.01 20.53 -12.23
C GLY A 245 10.60 20.15 -10.81
N ILE A 246 11.55 19.91 -9.91
CA ILE A 246 11.26 19.59 -8.51
C ILE A 246 10.59 20.76 -7.79
N ASP A 247 11.07 21.98 -7.98
CA ASP A 247 10.49 23.15 -7.31
C ASP A 247 9.04 23.40 -7.76
N VAL A 248 8.74 23.28 -9.06
CA VAL A 248 7.34 23.35 -9.59
C VAL A 248 6.45 22.26 -8.99
N LEU A 249 6.97 21.05 -8.80
CA LEU A 249 6.22 19.95 -8.20
C LEU A 249 5.95 20.17 -6.70
N ILE A 250 6.88 20.79 -5.98
CA ILE A 250 6.69 21.19 -4.58
C ILE A 250 5.63 22.31 -4.48
N GLU A 251 5.72 23.34 -5.33
CA GLU A 251 4.72 24.42 -5.40
C GLU A 251 3.31 23.88 -5.63
N LYS A 252 3.18 22.86 -6.50
CA LYS A 252 1.92 22.17 -6.79
C LYS A 252 1.52 21.13 -5.74
N SER A 253 2.25 21.02 -4.63
CA SER A 253 2.03 20.02 -3.56
C SER A 253 2.01 18.56 -4.06
N LEU A 254 2.68 18.29 -5.18
CA LEU A 254 2.86 16.94 -5.74
C LEU A 254 4.08 16.24 -5.12
N LEU A 255 5.06 17.02 -4.68
CA LEU A 255 6.21 16.60 -3.88
C LEU A 255 6.30 17.44 -2.60
N TYR A 256 7.03 16.93 -1.61
CA TYR A 256 7.42 17.70 -0.43
C TYR A 256 8.80 17.26 0.05
N VAL A 257 9.43 18.06 0.90
CA VAL A 257 10.73 17.74 1.51
C VAL A 257 10.51 17.37 2.97
N SER A 258 11.05 16.22 3.38
CA SER A 258 11.07 15.76 4.77
C SER A 258 12.51 15.60 5.23
N GLY A 259 12.98 16.51 6.09
CA GLY A 259 14.41 16.60 6.40
C GLY A 259 15.21 16.97 5.16
N LYS A 260 16.00 16.03 4.64
CA LYS A 260 16.74 16.17 3.36
C LYS A 260 16.11 15.39 2.21
N ASN A 261 15.13 14.55 2.49
CA ASN A 261 14.60 13.60 1.52
C ASN A 261 13.46 14.23 0.74
N LEU A 262 13.44 13.93 -0.56
CA LEU A 262 12.35 14.25 -1.46
C LEU A 262 11.26 13.18 -1.33
N GLU A 263 10.09 13.61 -0.88
CA GLU A 263 8.96 12.73 -0.58
C GLU A 263 7.78 13.01 -1.51
N MET A 264 6.96 11.98 -1.67
CA MET A 264 5.70 12.04 -2.40
C MET A 264 4.63 11.32 -1.58
N HIS A 265 3.45 11.91 -1.51
CA HIS A 265 2.33 11.23 -0.87
C HIS A 265 1.97 9.93 -1.62
N ASP A 266 1.68 8.86 -0.88
CA ASP A 266 1.35 7.55 -1.46
C ASP A 266 0.24 7.60 -2.50
N LEU A 267 -0.76 8.48 -2.31
CA LEU A 267 -1.82 8.72 -3.29
C LEU A 267 -1.33 9.30 -4.61
N VAL A 268 -0.41 10.24 -4.53
CA VAL A 268 0.18 10.91 -5.69
C VAL A 268 1.03 9.87 -6.44
N GLN A 269 1.75 9.03 -5.71
CA GLN A 269 2.53 7.92 -6.28
C GLN A 269 1.63 6.85 -6.93
N GLU A 270 0.54 6.44 -6.26
CA GLU A 270 -0.44 5.49 -6.81
C GLU A 270 -1.12 6.04 -8.07
N MET A 271 -1.44 7.34 -8.10
CA MET A 271 -1.95 8.01 -9.30
C MET A 271 -0.94 7.92 -10.43
N THR A 272 0.33 8.21 -10.16
CA THR A 272 1.41 8.12 -11.14
C THR A 272 1.53 6.72 -11.73
N TRP A 273 1.52 5.68 -10.88
CA TRP A 273 1.55 4.30 -11.35
C TRP A 273 0.34 3.96 -12.21
N LYS A 274 -0.85 4.45 -11.84
CA LYS A 274 -2.08 4.24 -12.62
C LYS A 274 -2.06 5.00 -13.95
N ILE A 275 -1.43 6.18 -14.03
CA ILE A 275 -1.21 6.92 -15.29
C ILE A 275 -0.36 6.07 -16.24
N VAL A 276 0.78 5.56 -15.77
CA VAL A 276 1.69 4.82 -16.64
C VAL A 276 1.12 3.45 -17.03
N ARG A 277 0.44 2.74 -16.12
CA ARG A 277 -0.28 1.49 -16.44
C ARG A 277 -1.39 1.69 -17.48
N ARG A 278 -2.05 2.87 -17.50
CA ARG A 278 -3.10 3.20 -18.47
C ARG A 278 -2.55 3.51 -19.88
N LYS A 279 -1.27 3.88 -20.03
CA LYS A 279 -0.66 4.14 -21.35
C LYS A 279 -0.56 2.88 -22.23
N SER A 280 -0.31 1.71 -21.62
CA SER A 280 -0.36 0.42 -22.32
C SER A 280 -0.62 -0.72 -21.35
N LYS A 281 -1.50 -1.65 -21.74
CA LYS A 281 -1.71 -2.90 -20.97
C LYS A 281 -0.48 -3.81 -21.03
N GLU A 282 0.22 -3.85 -22.16
CA GLU A 282 1.47 -4.58 -22.33
C GLU A 282 2.63 -3.82 -21.67
N PRO A 283 3.33 -4.42 -20.68
CA PRO A 283 4.45 -3.78 -20.00
C PRO A 283 5.55 -3.33 -20.97
N GLY A 284 5.91 -4.15 -21.97
CA GLY A 284 6.98 -3.85 -22.93
C GLY A 284 6.72 -2.67 -23.87
N ARG A 285 5.51 -2.10 -23.86
CA ARG A 285 5.15 -0.88 -24.61
C ARG A 285 4.97 0.35 -23.71
N ARG A 286 5.24 0.23 -22.41
CA ARG A 286 5.20 1.37 -21.48
C ARG A 286 6.57 2.05 -21.51
N SER A 287 6.58 3.38 -21.60
CA SER A 287 7.81 4.18 -21.57
C SER A 287 8.55 4.14 -20.22
N TRP A 288 7.93 3.60 -19.16
CA TRP A 288 8.57 3.37 -17.86
C TRP A 288 8.19 1.98 -17.33
N LEU A 289 9.16 1.29 -16.71
CA LEU A 289 9.01 -0.02 -16.07
C LEU A 289 9.71 -0.01 -14.71
N TRP A 290 8.99 -0.28 -13.62
CA TRP A 290 9.53 -0.23 -12.25
C TRP A 290 9.00 -1.36 -11.34
N LEU A 291 8.00 -2.13 -11.77
CA LEU A 291 7.58 -3.34 -11.07
C LEU A 291 8.53 -4.47 -11.45
N ARG A 292 9.07 -5.18 -10.44
CA ARG A 292 10.04 -6.26 -10.63
C ARG A 292 9.51 -7.32 -11.60
N GLU A 293 8.21 -7.64 -11.52
CA GLU A 293 7.54 -8.63 -12.36
C GLU A 293 7.39 -8.15 -13.81
N ASP A 294 7.09 -6.87 -14.03
CA ASP A 294 6.95 -6.28 -15.37
C ASP A 294 8.31 -6.19 -16.07
N ILE A 295 9.36 -5.81 -15.33
CA ILE A 295 10.76 -5.81 -15.84
C ILE A 295 11.16 -7.23 -16.22
N PHE A 296 10.93 -8.20 -15.34
CA PHE A 296 11.24 -9.61 -15.62
C PHE A 296 10.44 -10.16 -16.79
N HIS A 297 9.16 -9.79 -16.92
CA HIS A 297 8.29 -10.19 -18.04
C HIS A 297 8.77 -9.64 -19.39
N VAL A 298 9.22 -8.39 -19.43
CA VAL A 298 9.75 -7.76 -20.66
C VAL A 298 11.10 -8.34 -21.06
N LEU A 299 11.99 -8.57 -20.08
CA LEU A 299 13.31 -9.17 -20.30
C LEU A 299 13.21 -10.64 -20.75
N LYS A 300 12.29 -11.43 -20.16
CA LYS A 300 12.12 -12.86 -20.48
C LYS A 300 11.54 -13.10 -21.88
N ASN A 301 10.73 -12.17 -22.39
CA ASN A 301 9.99 -12.35 -23.64
C ASN A 301 10.61 -11.63 -24.86
N ASN A 302 11.80 -11.03 -24.74
CA ASN A 302 12.50 -10.29 -25.81
C ASN A 302 11.58 -9.31 -26.58
N MET A 303 10.61 -8.69 -25.90
CA MET A 303 9.58 -7.85 -26.56
C MET A 303 10.03 -6.43 -26.87
N VAL A 304 11.30 -6.07 -26.57
CA VAL A 304 11.86 -4.75 -26.89
C VAL A 304 12.22 -4.70 -28.37
N ARG A 305 11.36 -4.07 -29.19
CA ARG A 305 11.59 -3.92 -30.64
C ARG A 305 12.37 -2.68 -31.05
N ASN A 306 12.71 -1.76 -30.14
CA ASN A 306 13.55 -0.59 -30.44
C ASN A 306 14.43 -0.24 -29.25
N TYR A 307 15.74 -0.36 -29.41
CA TYR A 307 16.78 -0.05 -28.41
C TYR A 307 17.04 1.46 -28.24
N ALA A 308 16.12 2.34 -28.65
CA ALA A 308 16.35 3.78 -28.71
C ALA A 308 15.70 4.59 -27.56
N GLU A 309 14.90 3.99 -26.68
CA GLU A 309 14.27 4.68 -25.54
C GLU A 309 14.47 3.90 -24.23
N ILE A 310 15.68 3.38 -24.02
CA ILE A 310 16.12 2.90 -22.71
C ILE A 310 16.99 3.98 -22.06
N SER A 311 16.35 4.99 -21.50
CA SER A 311 16.90 5.85 -20.45
C SER A 311 15.97 5.67 -19.25
N SER A 312 16.31 5.04 -18.14
CA SER A 312 17.57 4.83 -17.44
C SER A 312 17.60 3.39 -16.90
N LEU A 313 18.41 2.53 -17.53
CA LEU A 313 18.84 1.30 -16.90
C LEU A 313 19.87 1.67 -15.83
N ASP A 314 19.46 1.75 -14.58
CA ASP A 314 20.40 1.65 -13.47
C ASP A 314 20.74 0.16 -13.23
N ILE A 315 21.34 -0.48 -14.25
CA ILE A 315 22.02 -1.77 -14.13
C ILE A 315 23.31 -1.63 -13.28
N GLN A 316 23.73 -0.41 -12.91
CA GLN A 316 24.91 -0.23 -12.06
C GLN A 316 24.64 -0.29 -10.55
N HIS A 317 23.38 -0.30 -10.08
CA HIS A 317 23.09 -0.49 -8.66
C HIS A 317 22.87 -1.96 -8.23
N TYR A 318 22.74 -2.90 -9.18
CA TYR A 318 22.51 -4.31 -8.86
C TYR A 318 23.80 -5.10 -8.53
N ASN A 319 24.99 -4.51 -8.77
CA ASN A 319 26.28 -5.19 -8.56
C ASN A 319 27.09 -4.70 -7.34
N SER A 320 26.54 -3.87 -6.45
CA SER A 320 27.28 -3.38 -5.26
C SER A 320 26.69 -3.78 -3.91
N LYS A 321 25.73 -4.71 -3.87
CA LYS A 321 25.24 -5.34 -2.62
C LYS A 321 25.28 -6.86 -2.60
N THR A 322 26.15 -7.45 -3.44
CA THR A 322 26.47 -8.88 -3.37
C THR A 322 27.97 -9.08 -3.44
N ILE A 323 28.70 -8.64 -2.41
CA ILE A 323 29.83 -9.32 -1.75
C ILE A 323 29.82 -8.91 -0.28
#